data_AF-A0A963EFK1-F1
#
_entry.id   AF-A0A963EFK1-F1
#
_cell.length_a   1.000
_cell.length_b   1.000
_cell.length_c   1.000
_cell.angle_alpha   90.00
_cell.angle_beta   90.00
_cell.angle_gamma   90.00
#
_symmetry.space_group_name_H-M   'P 1'
#
loop_
_entity.id
_entity.type
_entity.pdbx_description
1 polymer ?
#
loop_
_entity_poly.entity_id
_entity_poly.type
_entity_poly.pdbx_seq_one_letter_code
_entity_poly.pdbx_strand_id
1 'polypeptide(L)'
;MVRSRTQRERVWAQIRRGRRVDVQGLISVTGCSEASIVSYLRFLTLCGILRKLDRREPGTAVTSPGFVRWLLIRDLGPVAPIWRPKKQALHDPNSGEAIVPEGVA
;
A
#
# COMPACT_ATOMS: atom_id res chain seq x y z
N MET A 1 14.82 13.71 19.31
CA MET A 1 13.41 13.98 18.97
C MET A 1 12.90 12.83 18.11
N VAL A 2 12.15 11.87 18.67
CA VAL A 2 11.56 10.78 17.89
C VAL A 2 10.38 11.37 17.12
N ARG A 3 10.49 11.52 15.81
CA ARG A 3 9.33 11.88 14.98
C ARG A 3 8.34 10.72 15.07
N SER A 4 7.14 10.98 15.61
CA SER A 4 6.03 10.04 15.55
C SER A 4 5.75 9.72 14.09
N ARG A 5 5.98 8.47 13.67
CA ARG A 5 5.71 8.07 12.30
C ARG A 5 4.22 8.21 12.01
N THR A 6 3.90 8.83 10.87
CA THR A 6 2.50 8.94 10.44
C THR A 6 1.90 7.55 10.18
N GLN A 7 0.57 7.43 10.18
CA GLN A 7 -0.12 6.17 9.84
C GLN A 7 0.38 5.61 8.49
N ARG A 8 0.51 6.47 7.48
CA ARG A 8 1.03 6.12 6.14
C ARG A 8 2.45 5.59 6.19
N GLU A 9 3.33 6.22 6.96
CA GLU A 9 4.72 5.75 7.13
C GLU A 9 4.80 4.38 7.79
N ARG A 10 3.91 4.11 8.76
CA ARG A 10 3.83 2.77 9.37
C ARG A 10 3.37 1.72 8.36
N VAL A 11 2.31 2.00 7.60
CA VAL A 11 1.82 1.11 6.54
C VAL A 11 2.89 0.86 5.48
N TRP A 12 3.54 1.92 4.97
CA TRP A 12 4.59 1.79 3.97
C TRP A 12 5.81 0.99 4.46
N ALA A 13 6.24 1.24 5.69
CA ALA A 13 7.33 0.45 6.28
C ALA A 13 6.98 -1.04 6.38
N GLN A 14 5.74 -1.39 6.67
CA GLN A 14 5.30 -2.79 6.70
C GLN A 14 5.21 -3.41 5.30
N ILE A 15 4.70 -2.66 4.31
CA ILE A 15 4.70 -3.09 2.90
C ILE A 15 6.12 -3.43 2.43
N ARG A 16 7.09 -2.54 2.68
CA ARG A 16 8.48 -2.74 2.29
C ARG A 16 9.13 -3.95 2.96
N ARG A 17 8.90 -4.12 4.27
CA ARG A 17 9.43 -5.25 5.04
C ARG A 17 8.84 -6.58 4.60
N GLY A 18 7.52 -6.65 4.43
CA GLY A 18 6.83 -7.87 4.06
C GLY A 18 6.99 -8.26 2.60
N ARG A 19 7.13 -7.27 1.69
CA ARG A 19 7.06 -7.35 0.21
C ARG A 19 5.74 -7.92 -0.33
N ARG A 20 5.08 -8.82 0.39
CA ARG A 20 3.75 -9.35 0.16
C ARG A 20 2.90 -9.11 1.40
N VAL A 21 1.77 -8.46 1.23
CA VAL A 21 0.91 -8.04 2.35
C VAL A 21 -0.57 -8.22 2.02
N ASP A 22 -1.39 -8.24 3.05
CA ASP A 22 -2.84 -8.16 2.97
C ASP A 22 -3.39 -7.09 3.93
N VAL A 23 -4.64 -6.72 3.72
CA VAL A 23 -5.30 -5.65 4.49
C VAL A 23 -5.38 -5.99 5.97
N GLN A 24 -5.71 -7.23 6.33
CA GLN A 24 -5.88 -7.63 7.73
C GLN A 24 -4.55 -7.59 8.48
N GLY A 25 -3.48 -8.14 7.89
CA GLY A 25 -2.13 -8.06 8.47
C GLY A 25 -1.66 -6.61 8.65
N LEU A 26 -1.96 -5.72 7.70
CA LEU A 26 -1.63 -4.30 7.83
C LEU A 26 -2.44 -3.62 8.95
N ILE A 27 -3.73 -3.94 9.09
CA ILE A 27 -4.56 -3.43 10.20
C ILE A 27 -3.97 -3.89 11.54
N SER A 28 -3.71 -5.19 11.70
CA SER A 28 -3.20 -5.76 12.95
C SER A 28 -1.86 -5.16 13.39
N VAL A 29 -0.94 -4.90 12.45
CA VAL A 29 0.40 -4.38 12.78
C VAL A 29 0.43 -2.86 12.94
N THR A 30 -0.40 -2.12 12.19
CA THR A 30 -0.34 -0.65 12.17
C THR A 30 -1.44 0.02 12.99
N GLY A 31 -2.52 -0.68 13.32
CA GLY A 31 -3.71 -0.10 13.96
C GLY A 31 -4.41 0.96 13.11
N CYS A 32 -4.17 0.99 11.80
CA CYS A 32 -4.86 1.91 10.89
C CYS A 32 -6.24 1.34 10.49
N SER A 33 -7.17 2.21 10.12
CA SER A 33 -8.48 1.77 9.64
C SER A 33 -8.38 1.10 8.26
N GLU A 34 -9.27 0.14 8.03
CA GLU A 34 -9.38 -0.58 6.76
C GLU A 34 -9.52 0.38 5.57
N ALA A 35 -10.43 1.36 5.66
CA ALA A 35 -10.67 2.34 4.61
C ALA A 35 -9.41 3.12 4.22
N SER A 36 -8.55 3.46 5.18
CA SER A 36 -7.29 4.17 4.94
C SER A 36 -6.27 3.28 4.23
N ILE A 37 -6.15 2.01 4.68
CA ILE A 37 -5.25 1.03 4.07
C ILE A 37 -5.70 0.70 2.65
N VAL A 38 -6.97 0.37 2.45
CA VAL A 38 -7.52 0.02 1.13
C VAL A 38 -7.34 1.17 0.14
N SER A 39 -7.65 2.40 0.56
CA SER A 39 -7.46 3.59 -0.29
C SER A 39 -5.97 3.76 -0.66
N TYR A 40 -5.07 3.60 0.31
CA TYR A 40 -3.64 3.73 0.05
C TYR A 40 -3.11 2.63 -0.88
N LEU A 41 -3.46 1.36 -0.63
CA LEU A 41 -3.09 0.23 -1.50
C LEU A 41 -3.62 0.42 -2.92
N ARG A 42 -4.84 0.96 -3.07
CA ARG A 42 -5.41 1.30 -4.39
C ARG A 42 -4.55 2.31 -5.13
N PHE A 43 -4.16 3.43 -4.51
CA PHE A 43 -3.33 4.44 -5.17
C PHE A 43 -1.96 3.89 -5.57
N LEU A 44 -1.34 3.10 -4.70
CA LEU A 44 -0.07 2.44 -5.03
C LEU A 44 -0.22 1.44 -6.18
N THR A 45 -1.34 0.71 -6.23
CA THR A 45 -1.62 -0.24 -7.31
C THR A 45 -1.83 0.47 -8.64
N LEU A 46 -2.59 1.56 -8.64
CA LEU A 46 -2.85 2.38 -9.85
C LEU A 46 -1.55 2.95 -10.45
N CYS A 47 -0.56 3.25 -9.62
CA CYS A 47 0.73 3.80 -10.05
C CYS A 47 1.80 2.71 -10.30
N GLY A 48 1.41 1.44 -10.42
CA GLY A 48 2.33 0.33 -10.70
C GLY A 48 3.31 -0.02 -9.56
N ILE A 49 3.13 0.57 -8.37
CA ILE A 49 4.01 0.33 -7.22
C ILE A 49 3.68 -1.00 -6.55
N LEU A 50 2.39 -1.31 -6.47
CA LEU A 50 1.90 -2.59 -6.02
C LEU A 50 1.19 -3.33 -7.15
N ARG A 51 1.21 -4.65 -7.09
CA ARG A 51 0.35 -5.51 -7.90
C ARG A 51 -0.59 -6.27 -7.00
N LYS A 52 -1.90 -6.12 -7.23
CA LYS A 52 -2.92 -6.97 -6.61
C LYS A 52 -2.79 -8.38 -7.21
N LEU A 53 -2.74 -9.41 -6.37
CA LEU A 53 -2.66 -10.80 -6.80
C LEU A 53 -4.09 -11.35 -7.01
N ASP A 54 -4.32 -12.00 -8.15
CA ASP A 54 -5.64 -12.49 -8.55
C ASP A 54 -6.14 -13.66 -7.69
N ARG A 55 -5.20 -14.47 -7.20
CA ARG A 55 -5.52 -15.59 -6.31
C ARG A 55 -5.73 -15.09 -4.90
N ARG A 56 -6.98 -15.19 -4.42
CA ARG A 56 -7.27 -15.13 -2.98
C ARG A 56 -6.63 -16.33 -2.30
N GLU A 57 -5.90 -16.08 -1.22
CA GLU A 57 -5.42 -17.18 -0.40
C GLU A 57 -6.56 -17.71 0.45
N PRO A 58 -6.73 -19.04 0.57
CA PRO A 58 -7.74 -19.63 1.42
C PRO A 58 -7.53 -19.12 2.85
N GLY A 59 -8.60 -18.67 3.48
CA GLY A 59 -8.52 -18.29 4.89
C GLY A 59 -8.28 -19.52 5.76
N THR A 60 -7.87 -19.28 7.01
CA THR A 60 -7.64 -20.34 8.00
C THR A 60 -8.93 -21.03 8.46
N ALA A 61 -10.09 -20.41 8.23
CA ALA A 61 -11.40 -21.01 8.41
C ALA A 61 -11.95 -21.57 7.09
N VAL A 62 -12.55 -22.76 7.14
CA VAL A 62 -13.17 -23.45 5.99
C VAL A 62 -14.22 -22.58 5.28
N THR A 63 -14.85 -21.65 6.00
CA THR A 63 -15.89 -20.74 5.51
C THR A 63 -15.36 -19.35 5.13
N SER A 64 -14.06 -19.09 5.24
CA SER A 64 -13.50 -17.78 4.94
C SER A 64 -13.46 -17.54 3.42
N PRO A 65 -13.94 -16.39 2.91
CA PRO A 65 -13.89 -16.04 1.48
C PRO A 65 -12.46 -15.82 0.92
N GLY A 66 -11.44 -16.11 1.73
CA GLY A 66 -10.04 -15.87 1.45
C GLY A 66 -9.67 -14.38 1.55
N PHE A 67 -8.39 -14.08 1.39
CA PHE A 67 -7.88 -12.71 1.41
C PHE A 67 -7.04 -12.40 0.17
N VAL A 68 -7.23 -11.18 -0.34
CA VAL A 68 -6.44 -10.64 -1.44
C VAL A 68 -5.08 -10.21 -0.89
N ARG A 69 -4.02 -10.49 -1.66
CA ARG A 69 -2.67 -10.01 -1.36
C ARG A 69 -2.19 -9.01 -2.39
N TRP A 70 -1.31 -8.14 -1.96
CA TRP A 70 -0.58 -7.21 -2.79
C TRP A 70 0.91 -7.54 -2.72
N LEU A 71 1.56 -7.52 -3.89
CA LEU A 71 3.00 -7.66 -4.03
C LEU A 71 3.62 -6.29 -4.33
N LEU A 72 4.69 -5.94 -3.62
CA LEU A 72 5.51 -4.78 -3.90
C LEU A 72 6.34 -5.02 -5.16
N ILE A 73 6.08 -4.22 -6.20
CA ILE A 73 6.76 -4.29 -7.50
C ILE A 73 7.93 -3.31 -7.53
N ARG A 74 7.68 -2.05 -7.14
CA ARG A 74 8.68 -0.98 -7.12
C ARG A 74 8.86 -0.48 -5.69
N ASP A 75 10.06 -0.64 -5.14
CA ASP A 75 10.40 -0.02 -3.85
C ASP A 75 10.87 1.43 -4.08
N LEU A 76 10.09 2.40 -3.60
CA LEU A 76 10.38 3.83 -3.70
C LEU A 76 11.30 4.36 -2.59
N GLY A 77 11.70 3.53 -1.62
CA GLY A 77 12.60 3.94 -0.54
C GLY A 77 11.92 4.21 0.81
N PRO A 78 12.65 4.76 1.80
CA PRO A 78 12.21 4.82 3.20
C PRO A 78 11.06 5.77 3.48
N VAL A 79 10.95 6.88 2.76
CA VAL A 79 9.88 7.86 2.98
C VAL A 79 8.63 7.42 2.23
N ALA A 80 7.48 7.46 2.89
CA ALA A 80 6.26 6.94 2.31
C ALA A 80 5.73 7.84 1.17
N PRO A 81 5.41 7.27 -0.01
CA PRO A 81 4.87 8.02 -1.13
C PRO A 81 3.50 8.62 -0.78
N ILE A 82 3.20 9.78 -1.36
CA ILE A 82 2.07 10.64 -0.98
C ILE A 82 1.14 10.82 -2.17
N TRP A 83 -0.12 10.40 -2.03
CA TRP A 83 -1.13 10.68 -3.04
C TRP A 83 -1.49 12.18 -3.04
N ARG A 84 -1.50 12.80 -4.22
CA ARG A 84 -1.85 14.22 -4.43
C ARG A 84 -3.16 14.28 -5.25
N PRO A 85 -4.34 14.37 -4.62
CA PRO A 85 -5.63 14.32 -5.32
C PRO A 85 -5.76 15.34 -6.45
N LYS A 86 -5.31 16.58 -6.25
CA LYS A 86 -5.36 17.66 -7.26
C LYS A 86 -4.55 17.36 -8.52
N LYS A 87 -3.48 16.57 -8.40
CA LYS A 87 -2.60 16.19 -9.51
C LYS A 87 -2.87 14.77 -10.01
N GLN A 88 -3.78 14.04 -9.37
CA GLN A 88 -4.04 12.61 -9.59
C GLN A 88 -2.75 11.78 -9.71
N ALA A 89 -1.75 12.10 -8.89
CA ALA A 89 -0.42 11.51 -8.97
C ALA A 89 0.09 11.13 -7.59
N LEU A 90 0.91 10.08 -7.56
CA LEU A 90 1.65 9.65 -6.40
C LEU A 90 3.01 10.34 -6.39
N HIS A 91 3.22 11.25 -5.44
CA HIS A 91 4.51 11.89 -5.25
C HIS A 91 5.42 10.99 -4.43
N ASP A 92 6.62 10.71 -4.95
CA ASP A 92 7.69 10.03 -4.22
C ASP A 92 8.62 11.06 -3.56
N PRO A 93 8.62 11.19 -2.22
CA PRO A 93 9.49 12.14 -1.53
C PRO A 93 10.97 11.74 -1.55
N ASN A 94 11.31 10.49 -1.88
CA ASN A 94 12.71 10.03 -1.89
C ASN A 94 13.43 10.50 -3.15
N SER A 95 12.77 10.41 -4.32
CA SER A 95 13.31 10.86 -5.61
C SER A 95 12.83 12.27 -6.01
N GLY A 96 11.72 12.75 -5.45
CA GLY A 96 11.04 13.97 -5.88
C GLY A 96 10.08 13.77 -7.06
N GLU A 97 10.02 12.57 -7.64
CA GLU A 97 9.21 12.26 -8.81
C GLU A 97 7.70 12.32 -8.52
N ALA A 98 6.93 12.59 -9.57
CA ALA A 98 5.48 12.42 -9.58
C ALA A 98 5.13 11.25 -10.51
N ILE A 99 4.56 10.20 -9.94
CA ILE A 99 4.19 8.97 -10.64
C ILE A 99 2.68 9.05 -10.93
N VAL A 100 2.33 9.08 -12.21
CA VAL A 100 0.93 9.08 -12.66
C VAL A 100 0.44 7.64 -12.84
N PRO A 101 -0.86 7.36 -12.62
CA PRO A 101 -1.43 6.05 -12.93
C PRO A 101 -1.23 5.65 -14.40
N GLU A 102 -0.80 4.42 -14.65
CA GLU A 102 -0.77 3.87 -16.01
C GLU A 102 -2.20 3.42 -16.38
N GLY A 103 -2.78 4.01 -17.42
CA GLY A 103 -4.08 3.57 -17.95
C GLY A 103 -5.33 4.21 -17.33
N VAL A 104 -5.33 5.52 -17.13
CA VAL A 104 -6.58 6.31 -17.13
C VAL A 104 -6.60 7.15 -18.40
N ALA A 105 -7.01 6.50 -19.49
CA ALA A 105 -7.53 7.14 -20.70
C ALA A 105 -9.04 6.90 -20.74
#